data_AF-A0A970U2P9-F1
#
_entry.id   AF-A0A970U2P9-F1
#
_cell.length_a   1.000
_cell.length_b   1.000
_cell.length_c   1.000
_cell.angle_alpha   90.00
_cell.angle_beta   90.00
_cell.angle_gamma   90.00
#
_symmetry.space_group_name_H-M   'P 1'
#
loop_
_entity.id
_entity.type
_entity.pdbx_description
1 polymer ?
#
loop_
_entity_poly.entity_id
_entity_poly.type
_entity_poly.pdbx_seq_one_letter_code
_entity_poly.pdbx_strand_id
1 'polypeptide(L)'
;MNTLIKKIINIGIGLLAAIAVLSSLYFVIIKDANTEVMGSLNVTFMITYVMLLIALAAIILFAIFQTVSDKKKIVRAVILLAIAAVIILIAYFIAPSTLSDVALRLEVAPTIYKWVGTALNVTYITFFGVIAAFLGSIIYVKIKN
;
A
#
# COMPACT_ATOMS: atom_id res chain seq x y z
N MET A 1 9.86 0.37 -22.91
CA MET A 1 9.32 -0.74 -22.10
C MET A 1 9.24 -1.97 -22.99
N ASN A 2 9.91 -3.06 -22.60
CA ASN A 2 10.03 -4.29 -23.40
C ASN A 2 8.62 -4.81 -23.81
N THR A 3 8.45 -5.28 -25.03
CA THR A 3 7.14 -5.75 -25.57
C THR A 3 6.54 -6.85 -24.71
N LEU A 4 7.40 -7.69 -24.12
CA LEU A 4 7.05 -8.76 -23.21
C LEU A 4 6.48 -8.25 -21.87
N ILE A 5 7.03 -7.16 -21.32
CA ILE A 5 6.54 -6.52 -20.09
C ILE A 5 5.16 -5.89 -20.32
N LYS A 6 4.96 -5.21 -21.45
CA LYS A 6 3.64 -4.67 -21.84
C LYS A 6 2.59 -5.78 -21.93
N LYS A 7 2.95 -6.92 -22.52
CA LYS A 7 2.05 -8.07 -22.67
C LYS A 7 1.62 -8.66 -21.32
N ILE A 8 2.58 -8.84 -20.40
CA ILE A 8 2.30 -9.35 -19.05
C ILE A 8 1.39 -8.38 -18.27
N ILE A 9 1.68 -7.08 -18.31
CA ILE A 9 0.87 -6.05 -17.64
C ILE A 9 -0.57 -6.07 -18.18
N ASN A 10 -0.74 -6.10 -19.51
CA ASN A 10 -2.08 -6.10 -20.11
C ASN A 10 -2.88 -7.37 -19.76
N ILE A 11 -2.22 -8.53 -19.66
CA ILE A 11 -2.87 -9.78 -19.21
C ILE A 11 -3.30 -9.67 -17.75
N GLY A 12 -2.45 -9.13 -16.87
CA GLY A 12 -2.78 -8.91 -15.46
C GLY A 12 -3.95 -7.94 -15.26
N ILE A 13 -3.94 -6.82 -15.98
CA ILE A 13 -5.06 -5.86 -15.96
C ILE A 13 -6.35 -6.52 -16.49
N GLY A 14 -6.26 -7.29 -17.56
CA GLY A 14 -7.40 -8.03 -18.12
C GLY A 14 -8.00 -9.04 -17.15
N LEU A 15 -7.16 -9.77 -16.40
CA LEU A 15 -7.61 -10.70 -15.36
C LEU A 15 -8.31 -9.97 -14.21
N LEU A 16 -7.75 -8.87 -13.71
CA LEU A 16 -8.38 -8.08 -12.65
C LEU A 16 -9.73 -7.49 -13.10
N ALA A 17 -9.80 -6.99 -14.34
CA ALA A 17 -11.05 -6.50 -14.92
C ALA A 17 -12.08 -7.62 -15.07
N ALA A 18 -11.68 -8.80 -15.53
CA ALA A 18 -12.56 -9.96 -15.64
C ALA A 18 -13.12 -10.40 -14.27
N ILE A 19 -12.28 -10.44 -13.23
CA ILE A 19 -12.70 -10.74 -11.86
C ILE A 19 -13.71 -9.69 -11.38
N ALA A 20 -13.45 -8.40 -11.61
CA ALA A 20 -14.38 -7.32 -11.23
C ALA A 20 -15.74 -7.46 -11.93
N VAL A 21 -15.74 -7.76 -13.23
CA VAL A 21 -16.96 -7.95 -14.03
C VAL A 21 -17.72 -9.21 -13.62
N LEU A 22 -17.05 -10.33 -13.38
CA LEU A 22 -17.69 -11.55 -12.91
C LEU A 22 -18.30 -11.35 -11.51
N SER A 23 -17.66 -10.54 -10.69
CA SER A 23 -18.14 -10.22 -9.34
C SER A 23 -19.36 -9.31 -9.37
N SER A 24 -19.40 -8.31 -10.25
CA SER A 24 -20.58 -7.47 -10.44
C SER A 24 -21.74 -8.25 -11.06
N LEU A 25 -21.47 -9.15 -12.02
CA LEU A 25 -22.49 -10.02 -12.61
C LEU A 25 -23.04 -11.03 -11.60
N TYR A 26 -22.20 -11.62 -10.75
CA TYR A 26 -22.65 -12.48 -9.66
C TYR A 26 -23.63 -11.75 -8.72
N PHE A 27 -23.32 -10.50 -8.37
CA PHE A 27 -24.21 -9.66 -7.55
C PHE A 27 -25.56 -9.38 -8.25
N VAL A 28 -25.55 -9.09 -9.55
CA VAL A 28 -26.75 -8.72 -10.32
C VAL A 28 -27.65 -9.93 -10.64
N ILE A 29 -27.07 -11.11 -10.89
CA ILE A 29 -27.80 -12.27 -11.42
C ILE A 29 -28.24 -13.24 -10.32
N ILE A 30 -27.41 -13.46 -9.29
CA ILE A 30 -27.61 -14.58 -8.35
C ILE A 30 -28.20 -14.12 -7.01
N LYS A 31 -28.03 -12.85 -6.62
CA LYS A 31 -28.57 -12.33 -5.36
C LYS A 31 -29.67 -11.29 -5.62
N ASP A 32 -30.89 -11.61 -5.22
CA ASP A 32 -32.01 -10.66 -5.17
C ASP A 32 -31.67 -9.53 -4.19
N ALA A 33 -31.88 -8.28 -4.62
CA ALA A 33 -31.56 -7.08 -3.84
C ALA A 33 -32.34 -6.99 -2.51
N ASN A 34 -33.36 -7.83 -2.34
CA ASN A 34 -34.29 -7.80 -1.21
C ASN A 34 -34.01 -8.83 -0.09
N THR A 35 -33.10 -9.79 -0.31
CA THR A 35 -32.75 -10.82 0.69
C THR A 35 -31.32 -10.62 1.20
N GLU A 36 -31.25 -10.02 2.40
CA GLU A 36 -30.06 -9.86 3.24
C GLU A 36 -28.98 -8.88 2.74
N VAL A 37 -29.22 -7.60 3.04
CA VAL A 37 -28.29 -6.46 2.94
C VAL A 37 -26.93 -6.71 3.61
N MET A 38 -26.85 -7.62 4.60
CA MET A 38 -25.63 -7.95 5.34
C MET A 38 -24.74 -8.99 4.65
N GLY A 39 -25.32 -9.98 3.98
CA GLY A 39 -24.57 -11.08 3.37
C GLY A 39 -24.00 -10.74 1.98
N SER A 40 -24.60 -9.79 1.27
CA SER A 40 -24.15 -9.34 -0.06
C SER A 40 -22.98 -8.36 0.03
N LEU A 41 -22.97 -7.47 1.02
CA LEU A 41 -21.83 -6.59 1.32
C LEU A 41 -20.55 -7.40 1.61
N ASN A 42 -20.67 -8.46 2.40
CA ASN A 42 -19.54 -9.28 2.84
C ASN A 42 -18.79 -9.95 1.66
N VAL A 43 -19.54 -10.46 0.67
CA VAL A 43 -18.94 -11.11 -0.52
C VAL A 43 -18.21 -10.09 -1.40
N THR A 44 -18.78 -8.91 -1.63
CA THR A 44 -18.15 -7.84 -2.42
C THR A 44 -16.89 -7.31 -1.73
N PHE A 45 -16.91 -7.16 -0.39
CA PHE A 45 -15.71 -6.82 0.37
C PHE A 45 -14.65 -7.91 0.30
N MET A 46 -15.03 -9.18 0.43
CA MET A 46 -14.10 -10.31 0.32
C MET A 46 -13.40 -10.34 -1.04
N ILE A 47 -14.15 -10.19 -2.13
CA ILE A 47 -13.61 -10.12 -3.49
C ILE A 47 -12.67 -8.93 -3.64
N THR A 48 -13.06 -7.76 -3.14
CA THR A 48 -12.23 -6.55 -3.20
C THR A 48 -10.92 -6.74 -2.43
N TYR A 49 -10.96 -7.37 -1.25
CA TYR A 49 -9.76 -7.70 -0.48
C TYR A 49 -8.86 -8.69 -1.23
N VAL A 50 -9.44 -9.71 -1.87
CA VAL A 50 -8.66 -10.67 -2.70
C VAL A 50 -8.01 -9.96 -3.90
N MET A 51 -8.74 -9.07 -4.58
CA MET A 51 -8.19 -8.29 -5.69
C MET A 51 -7.05 -7.36 -5.25
N LEU A 52 -7.22 -6.69 -4.10
CA LEU A 52 -6.17 -5.86 -3.50
C LEU A 52 -4.93 -6.69 -3.15
N LEU A 53 -5.10 -7.89 -2.61
CA LEU A 53 -4.00 -8.80 -2.31
C LEU A 53 -3.27 -9.24 -3.59
N ILE A 54 -4.00 -9.59 -4.66
CA ILE A 54 -3.40 -9.96 -5.94
C ILE A 54 -2.63 -8.78 -6.55
N ALA A 55 -3.20 -7.58 -6.50
CA ALA A 55 -2.54 -6.37 -7.00
C ALA A 55 -1.27 -6.06 -6.21
N LEU A 56 -1.32 -6.13 -4.87
CA LEU A 56 -0.16 -5.98 -4.00
C LEU A 56 0.92 -7.01 -4.32
N ALA A 57 0.55 -8.29 -4.44
CA ALA A 57 1.48 -9.36 -4.78
C ALA A 57 2.15 -9.11 -6.14
N ALA A 58 1.39 -8.68 -7.15
CA ALA A 58 1.93 -8.36 -8.48
C ALA A 58 2.92 -7.19 -8.43
N ILE A 59 2.61 -6.12 -7.69
CA ILE A 59 3.50 -4.97 -7.50
C ILE A 59 4.81 -5.42 -6.84
N ILE A 60 4.71 -6.22 -5.77
CA ILE A 60 5.87 -6.71 -5.03
C ILE A 60 6.74 -7.61 -5.94
N LEU A 61 6.14 -8.58 -6.63
CA LEU A 61 6.86 -9.48 -7.54
C LEU A 61 7.55 -8.72 -8.68
N PHE A 62 6.88 -7.72 -9.24
CA PHE A 62 7.46 -6.90 -10.31
C PHE A 62 8.64 -6.07 -9.79
N ALA A 63 8.48 -5.44 -8.62
CA ALA A 63 9.55 -4.68 -7.97
C ALA A 63 10.76 -5.57 -7.65
N ILE A 64 10.53 -6.78 -7.13
CA ILE A 64 11.59 -7.77 -6.88
C ILE A 64 12.28 -8.14 -8.19
N PHE A 65 11.54 -8.57 -9.21
CA PHE A 65 12.10 -9.00 -10.50
C PHE A 65 12.98 -7.92 -11.14
N GLN A 66 12.52 -6.67 -11.11
CA GLN A 66 13.26 -5.55 -11.67
C GLN A 66 14.50 -5.16 -10.84
N THR A 67 14.45 -5.38 -9.53
CA THR A 67 15.55 -5.13 -8.61
C THR A 67 16.63 -6.21 -8.72
N VAL A 68 16.25 -7.49 -8.75
CA VAL A 68 17.20 -8.61 -8.82
C VAL A 68 17.93 -8.72 -10.17
N SER A 69 17.38 -8.11 -11.21
CA SER A 69 17.98 -8.08 -12.55
C SER A 69 19.32 -7.33 -12.62
N ASP A 70 19.68 -6.54 -11.60
CA ASP A 70 20.92 -5.77 -11.56
C ASP A 70 21.47 -5.69 -10.12
N LYS A 71 22.68 -6.23 -9.91
CA LYS A 71 23.34 -6.25 -8.59
C LYS A 71 23.47 -4.86 -7.96
N LYS A 72 23.66 -3.80 -8.76
CA LYS A 72 23.75 -2.41 -8.24
C LYS A 72 22.39 -1.91 -7.74
N LYS A 73 21.29 -2.35 -8.35
CA LYS A 73 19.93 -2.00 -7.92
C LYS A 73 19.55 -2.73 -6.63
N ILE A 74 19.99 -3.98 -6.46
CA ILE A 74 19.79 -4.73 -5.21
C ILE A 74 20.38 -3.99 -4.02
N VAL A 75 21.67 -3.58 -4.10
CA VAL A 75 22.33 -2.88 -2.99
C VAL A 75 21.61 -1.58 -2.64
N ARG A 76 21.22 -0.79 -3.65
CA ARG A 76 20.44 0.44 -3.42
C ARG A 76 19.08 0.15 -2.78
N ALA A 77 18.37 -0.88 -3.24
CA ALA A 77 17.09 -1.27 -2.67
C ALA A 77 17.22 -1.72 -1.21
N VAL A 78 18.27 -2.49 -0.86
CA VAL A 78 18.56 -2.89 0.52
C VAL A 78 18.83 -1.68 1.41
N ILE A 79 19.63 -0.71 0.94
CA ILE A 79 19.89 0.53 1.69
C ILE A 79 18.59 1.31 1.92
N LEU A 80 17.75 1.46 0.89
CA LEU A 80 16.47 2.15 1.00
C LEU A 80 15.50 1.43 1.96
N LEU A 81 15.46 0.10 1.93
CA LEU A 81 14.68 -0.70 2.86
C LEU A 81 15.17 -0.54 4.30
N ALA A 82 16.48 -0.52 4.52
CA ALA A 82 17.06 -0.30 5.84
C ALA A 82 16.68 1.10 6.38
N ILE A 83 16.76 2.14 5.55
CA ILE A 83 16.33 3.50 5.93
C ILE A 83 14.83 3.51 6.25
N ALA A 84 14.00 2.89 5.43
CA ALA A 84 12.56 2.79 5.67
C ALA A 84 12.25 2.07 6.99
N ALA A 85 12.96 0.98 7.29
CA ALA A 85 12.82 0.25 8.55
C ALA A 85 13.18 1.12 9.76
N VAL A 86 14.26 1.91 9.66
CA VAL A 86 14.65 2.87 10.72
C VAL A 86 13.55 3.92 10.93
N ILE A 87 12.98 4.47 9.85
CA ILE A 87 11.88 5.44 9.93
C ILE A 87 10.66 4.82 10.62
N ILE A 88 10.29 3.58 10.25
CA ILE A 88 9.17 2.86 10.87
C ILE A 88 9.42 2.64 12.37
N LEU A 89 10.63 2.26 12.76
CA LEU A 89 10.99 2.09 14.17
C LEU A 89 10.85 3.40 14.94
N ILE A 90 11.41 4.50 14.42
CA ILE A 90 11.28 5.83 15.04
C ILE A 90 9.81 6.22 15.17
N ALA A 91 9.04 6.07 14.09
CA ALA A 91 7.61 6.37 14.07
C ALA A 91 6.82 5.53 15.08
N TYR A 92 7.18 4.26 15.27
CA TYR A 92 6.56 3.36 16.23
C TYR A 92 6.84 3.78 17.67
N PHE A 93 8.07 4.20 17.98
CA PHE A 93 8.41 4.70 19.31
C PHE A 93 7.66 6.00 19.64
N ILE A 94 7.45 6.88 18.66
CA ILE A 94 6.73 8.15 18.84
C ILE A 94 5.20 7.95 18.88
N ALA A 95 4.68 6.87 18.28
CA ALA A 95 3.24 6.64 18.21
C ALA A 95 2.60 6.57 19.61
N PRO A 96 1.39 7.12 19.81
CA PRO A 96 0.73 7.08 21.11
C PRO A 96 0.41 5.63 21.52
N SER A 97 0.66 5.31 22.78
CA SER A 97 0.30 4.01 23.40
C SER A 97 -1.06 4.03 24.07
N THR A 98 -1.57 5.21 24.41
CA THR A 98 -2.88 5.42 25.03
C THR A 98 -3.96 5.58 23.98
N LEU A 99 -5.03 4.79 24.08
CA LEU A 99 -6.20 4.91 23.20
C LEU A 99 -6.86 6.28 23.37
N SER A 100 -7.26 6.89 22.26
CA SER A 100 -8.13 8.07 22.30
C SER A 100 -9.57 7.68 22.61
N ASP A 101 -10.38 8.65 23.07
CA ASP A 101 -11.81 8.43 23.33
C ASP A 101 -12.57 7.87 22.11
N VAL A 102 -12.17 8.30 20.91
CA VAL A 102 -12.74 7.79 19.66
C VAL A 102 -12.36 6.32 19.44
N ALA A 103 -11.11 5.95 19.70
CA ALA A 103 -10.64 4.57 19.55
C ALA A 103 -11.26 3.63 20.59
N LEU A 104 -11.51 4.11 21.80
CA LEU A 104 -12.25 3.39 22.84
C LEU A 104 -13.70 3.13 22.41
N ARG A 105 -14.39 4.14 21.85
CA ARG A 105 -15.77 4.00 21.34
C ARG A 105 -15.91 3.05 20.15
N LEU A 106 -14.84 2.89 19.37
CA LEU A 106 -14.77 1.97 18.23
C LEU A 106 -14.21 0.59 18.60
N GLU A 107 -13.99 0.33 19.89
CA GLU A 107 -13.45 -0.94 20.41
C GLU A 107 -12.16 -1.37 19.70
N VAL A 108 -11.31 -0.41 19.31
CA VAL A 108 -10.08 -0.69 18.59
C VAL A 108 -9.06 -1.31 19.53
N ALA A 109 -8.52 -2.47 19.17
CA ALA A 109 -7.48 -3.13 19.94
C ALA A 109 -6.24 -2.22 20.11
N PRO A 110 -5.63 -2.15 21.31
CA PRO A 110 -4.46 -1.29 21.57
C PRO A 110 -3.31 -1.50 20.58
N THR A 111 -3.06 -2.75 20.18
CA THR A 111 -2.05 -3.10 19.19
C THR A 111 -2.32 -2.46 17.83
N ILE A 112 -3.58 -2.51 17.36
CA ILE A 112 -3.97 -1.92 16.09
C ILE A 112 -3.84 -0.40 16.16
N TYR A 113 -4.27 0.21 17.26
CA TYR A 113 -4.17 1.65 17.47
C TYR A 113 -2.72 2.16 17.41
N LYS A 114 -1.78 1.44 18.03
CA LYS A 114 -0.35 1.75 17.97
C LYS A 114 0.19 1.72 16.53
N TRP A 115 -0.21 0.73 15.73
CA TRP A 115 0.19 0.62 14.33
C TRP A 115 -0.44 1.71 13.45
N VAL A 116 -1.69 2.10 13.71
CA VAL A 116 -2.33 3.25 13.03
C VAL A 116 -1.56 4.54 13.31
N GLY A 117 -1.23 4.81 14.58
CA GLY A 117 -0.40 5.96 14.94
C GLY A 117 1.00 5.92 14.32
N THR A 118 1.59 4.72 14.24
CA THR A 118 2.88 4.50 13.56
C THR A 118 2.79 4.85 12.08
N ALA A 119 1.77 4.34 11.38
CA ALA A 119 1.57 4.63 9.96
C ALA A 119 1.39 6.13 9.72
N LEU A 120 0.60 6.80 10.56
CA LEU A 120 0.41 8.26 10.49
C LEU A 120 1.74 9.02 10.63
N ASN A 121 2.54 8.63 11.64
CA ASN A 121 3.86 9.21 11.88
C ASN A 121 4.82 8.96 10.71
N VAL A 122 4.85 7.74 10.14
CA VAL A 122 5.66 7.43 8.95
C VAL A 122 5.27 8.33 7.79
N THR A 123 3.97 8.53 7.55
CA THR A 123 3.48 9.42 6.50
C THR A 123 3.98 10.84 6.71
N TYR A 124 3.86 11.40 7.92
CA TYR A 124 4.33 12.76 8.20
C TYR A 124 5.84 12.90 8.06
N ILE A 125 6.62 11.99 8.67
CA ILE A 125 8.08 12.02 8.62
C ILE A 125 8.55 11.95 7.16
N THR A 126 7.97 11.06 6.37
CA THR A 126 8.33 10.88 4.97
C THR A 126 7.94 12.10 4.15
N PHE A 127 6.73 12.63 4.34
CA PHE A 127 6.23 13.79 3.61
C PHE A 127 7.09 15.04 3.86
N PHE A 128 7.32 15.39 5.12
CA PHE A 128 8.17 16.53 5.47
C PHE A 128 9.64 16.27 5.12
N GLY A 129 10.10 15.03 5.21
CA GLY A 129 11.44 14.63 4.76
C GLY A 129 11.66 14.88 3.27
N VAL A 130 10.67 14.58 2.43
CA VAL A 130 10.70 14.87 0.99
C VAL A 130 10.74 16.38 0.73
N ILE A 131 9.93 17.17 1.44
CA ILE A 131 9.95 18.64 1.33
C ILE A 131 11.34 19.18 1.71
N ALA A 132 11.90 18.73 2.82
CA ALA A 132 13.22 19.14 3.28
C ALA A 132 14.33 18.76 2.30
N ALA A 133 14.28 17.53 1.75
CA ALA A 133 15.22 17.08 0.73
C ALA A 133 15.13 17.92 -0.55
N PHE A 134 13.91 18.28 -0.96
CA PHE A 134 13.67 19.13 -2.12
C PHE A 134 14.25 20.53 -1.91
N LEU A 135 13.93 21.20 -0.80
CA LEU A 135 14.49 22.51 -0.46
C LEU A 135 16.02 22.47 -0.34
N GLY A 136 16.57 21.45 0.30
CA GLY A 136 18.01 21.23 0.43
C GLY A 136 18.69 21.11 -0.94
N SER A 137 18.05 20.41 -1.90
CA SER A 137 18.58 20.27 -3.26
C SER A 137 18.67 21.62 -3.99
N ILE A 138 17.66 22.49 -3.85
CA ILE A 138 17.65 23.83 -4.45
C ILE A 138 18.78 24.69 -3.87
N ILE A 139 18.94 24.68 -2.55
CA ILE A 139 20.00 25.44 -1.85
C ILE A 139 21.38 24.95 -2.31
N TYR A 140 21.58 23.63 -2.36
CA TYR A 140 22.84 23.04 -2.80
C TYR A 140 23.22 23.46 -4.23
N VAL A 141 22.27 23.41 -5.17
CA VAL A 141 22.50 23.85 -6.55
C VAL A 141 22.86 25.34 -6.60
N LYS A 142 22.20 26.18 -5.79
CA LYS A 142 22.48 27.62 -5.73
C LYS A 142 23.82 27.98 -5.09
N ILE A 143 24.35 27.13 -4.20
CA ILE A 143 25.68 27.33 -3.59
C ILE A 143 26.79 26.85 -4.54
N LYS A 144 26.51 25.81 -5.33
CA LYS A 144 27.49 25.20 -6.24
C LYS A 144 27.69 25.99 -7.54
N ASN A 145 26.65 26.66 -8.02
CA ASN A 145 26.70 27.55 -9.20
C ASN A 145 27.01 28.99 -8.79
#